data_AF-A0A6P1U6Z5-F1
#
_entry.id   AF-A0A6P1U6Z5-F1
#
_cell.length_a   1.000
_cell.length_b   1.000
_cell.length_c   1.000
_cell.angle_alpha   90.00
_cell.angle_beta   90.00
_cell.angle_gamma   90.00
#
_symmetry.space_group_name_H-M   'P 1'
#
loop_
_entity.id
_entity.type
_entity.pdbx_description
1 polymer ?
#
loop_
_entity_poly.entity_id
_entity_poly.type
_entity_poly.pdbx_seq_one_letter_code
_entity_poly.pdbx_strand_id
1 'polypeptide(L)'
;MTIAKNYCSAGFIAICATVLLSGCATKPATLGQDVVPLAAALPQLPDFVGQRISVSGIPRQNQGRCKGLQPLSKQDWMLTDEDDACLWINGHSDETRLTDFRPTTRKDVITVTGELIQTDRGILVLKLPAPKLQATTREK
;
A
#
# COMPACT_ATOMS: atom_id res chain seq x y z
N MET A 1 1.11 69.16 -3.96
CA MET A 1 2.37 69.88 -4.22
C MET A 1 3.46 68.82 -4.40
N THR A 2 4.13 68.88 -5.54
CA THR A 2 5.18 68.00 -6.06
C THR A 2 6.37 67.86 -5.08
N ILE A 3 7.10 66.74 -5.09
CA ILE A 3 8.56 66.66 -5.37
C ILE A 3 9.23 65.37 -4.82
N ALA A 4 9.93 64.70 -5.74
CA ALA A 4 11.15 63.88 -5.70
C ALA A 4 11.29 62.71 -4.70
N LYS A 5 11.52 61.46 -5.15
CA LYS A 5 12.72 60.91 -5.85
C LYS A 5 14.03 61.06 -5.06
N ASN A 6 14.53 59.89 -4.64
CA ASN A 6 15.84 59.33 -5.03
C ASN A 6 17.09 59.45 -4.12
N TYR A 7 17.60 58.23 -3.84
CA TYR A 7 18.98 57.73 -3.74
C TYR A 7 19.92 58.13 -2.59
N CYS A 8 20.42 57.10 -1.89
CA CYS A 8 21.85 56.77 -1.67
C CYS A 8 21.88 55.60 -0.65
N SER A 9 22.87 54.72 -0.55
CA SER A 9 23.93 54.17 -1.40
C SER A 9 24.63 53.14 -0.49
N ALA A 10 25.13 52.08 -1.11
CA ALA A 10 26.23 51.25 -0.61
C ALA A 10 26.08 50.53 0.74
N GLY A 11 25.87 49.21 0.64
CA GLY A 11 26.75 48.26 1.30
C GLY A 11 26.34 47.82 2.70
N PHE A 12 25.75 46.64 2.80
CA PHE A 12 26.25 45.62 3.71
C PHE A 12 25.79 44.24 3.21
N ILE A 13 26.78 43.39 2.96
CA ILE A 13 26.63 42.00 2.58
C ILE A 13 25.96 41.27 3.76
N ALA A 14 24.66 41.00 3.64
CA ALA A 14 23.99 40.00 4.46
C ALA A 14 23.59 38.86 3.53
N ILE A 15 24.44 37.86 3.48
CA ILE A 15 24.19 36.56 2.86
C ILE A 15 22.99 35.97 3.61
N CYS A 16 21.78 36.25 3.13
CA CYS A 16 20.60 35.47 3.48
C CYS A 16 20.82 34.08 2.88
N ALA A 17 21.41 33.19 3.68
CA ALA A 17 21.40 31.77 3.44
C ALA A 17 19.93 31.30 3.44
N THR A 18 19.27 31.40 2.30
CA THR A 18 18.06 30.66 1.98
C THR A 18 18.44 29.19 1.91
N VAL A 19 18.47 28.55 3.08
CA VAL A 19 18.40 27.09 3.14
C VAL A 19 17.04 26.74 2.57
N LEU A 20 17.05 26.32 1.31
CA LEU A 20 15.94 25.67 0.63
C LEU A 20 15.56 24.46 1.50
N LEU A 21 14.53 24.64 2.31
CA LEU A 21 13.77 23.53 2.88
C LEU A 21 13.10 22.85 1.70
N SER A 22 13.83 21.91 1.10
CA SER A 22 13.31 20.87 0.22
C SER A 22 12.34 20.01 1.02
N GLY A 23 11.18 20.56 1.35
CA GLY A 23 10.06 19.76 1.80
C GLY A 23 9.73 18.83 0.66
N CYS A 24 10.06 17.54 0.82
CA CYS A 24 9.44 16.50 0.01
C CYS A 24 7.93 16.66 0.23
N ALA A 25 7.25 17.26 -0.74
CA ALA A 25 5.80 17.23 -0.80
C ALA A 25 5.42 15.78 -1.09
N THR A 26 5.36 14.97 -0.03
CA THR A 26 4.84 13.62 -0.07
C THR A 26 3.38 13.77 -0.46
N LYS A 27 3.07 13.55 -1.74
CA LYS A 27 1.69 13.52 -2.21
C LYS A 27 0.94 12.50 -1.34
N PRO A 28 -0.30 12.79 -0.91
CA PRO A 28 -1.10 11.80 -0.22
C PRO A 28 -1.25 10.59 -1.13
N ALA A 29 -0.74 9.44 -0.68
CA ALA A 29 -0.83 8.18 -1.41
C ALA A 29 -2.32 7.86 -1.64
N THR A 30 -2.69 7.62 -2.90
CA THR A 30 -4.09 7.42 -3.28
C THR A 30 -4.33 5.95 -3.61
N LEU A 31 -5.32 5.35 -2.96
CA LEU A 31 -5.70 3.96 -3.22
C LEU A 31 -6.10 3.77 -4.69
N GLY A 32 -5.63 2.70 -5.33
CA GLY A 32 -5.85 2.43 -6.76
C GLY A 32 -4.81 3.04 -7.70
N GLN A 33 -3.98 3.97 -7.22
CA GLN A 33 -2.85 4.52 -7.98
C GLN A 33 -1.50 4.19 -7.32
N ASP A 34 -1.43 4.29 -6.00
CA ASP A 34 -0.23 4.05 -5.21
C ASP A 34 -0.35 2.78 -4.36
N VAL A 35 0.79 2.37 -3.80
CA VAL A 35 0.83 1.36 -2.73
C VAL A 35 0.46 2.04 -1.41
N VAL A 36 -0.62 1.60 -0.79
CA VAL A 36 -1.13 2.18 0.46
C VAL A 36 -0.99 1.19 1.61
N PRO A 37 -0.49 1.60 2.80
CA PRO A 37 -0.50 0.74 3.98
C PRO A 37 -1.91 0.25 4.32
N LEU A 38 -2.02 -0.99 4.77
CA LEU A 38 -3.30 -1.64 5.00
C LEU A 38 -4.21 -0.82 5.94
N ALA A 39 -3.69 -0.32 7.07
CA ALA A 39 -4.46 0.49 8.00
C ALA A 39 -5.07 1.74 7.34
N ALA A 40 -4.34 2.40 6.45
CA ALA A 40 -4.80 3.58 5.73
C ALA A 40 -5.78 3.25 4.58
N ALA A 41 -5.67 2.06 3.99
CA ALA A 41 -6.53 1.60 2.92
C ALA A 41 -7.92 1.17 3.43
N LEU A 42 -8.00 0.52 4.60
CA LEU A 42 -9.23 -0.11 5.13
C LEU A 42 -10.50 0.79 5.08
N PRO A 43 -10.46 2.06 5.50
CA PRO A 43 -11.66 2.92 5.48
C PRO A 43 -12.17 3.23 4.07
N GLN A 44 -11.29 3.14 3.07
CA GLN A 44 -11.56 3.51 1.68
C GLN A 44 -11.93 2.31 0.82
N LEU A 45 -11.56 1.08 1.23
CA LEU A 45 -11.78 -0.14 0.45
C LEU A 45 -13.21 -0.29 -0.13
N PRO A 46 -14.31 0.00 0.59
CA PRO A 46 -15.65 -0.15 0.03
C PRO A 46 -15.87 0.60 -1.29
N ASP A 47 -15.21 1.75 -1.50
CA ASP A 47 -15.35 2.57 -2.70
C ASP A 47 -14.55 2.04 -3.91
N PHE A 48 -13.68 1.05 -3.68
CA PHE A 48 -12.77 0.47 -4.67
C PHE A 48 -13.12 -0.98 -5.05
N VAL A 49 -14.32 -1.45 -4.67
CA VAL A 49 -14.79 -2.78 -5.11
C VAL A 49 -14.86 -2.84 -6.64
N GLY A 50 -14.33 -3.93 -7.20
CA GLY A 50 -14.15 -4.13 -8.64
C GLY A 50 -12.90 -3.46 -9.22
N GLN A 51 -12.11 -2.74 -8.41
CA GLN A 51 -10.90 -2.08 -8.86
C GLN A 51 -9.63 -2.84 -8.48
N ARG A 52 -8.58 -2.64 -9.27
CA ARG A 52 -7.25 -3.16 -8.96
C ARG A 52 -6.54 -2.19 -8.00
N ILE A 53 -6.20 -2.66 -6.81
CA ILE A 53 -5.53 -1.87 -5.77
C ILE A 53 -4.22 -2.53 -5.34
N SER A 54 -3.31 -1.73 -4.80
CA SER A 54 -2.07 -2.19 -4.19
C SER A 54 -2.03 -1.80 -2.72
N VAL A 55 -1.91 -2.80 -1.85
CA VAL A 55 -1.86 -2.59 -0.40
C VAL A 55 -0.64 -3.27 0.18
N SER A 56 -0.03 -2.65 1.20
CA SER A 56 1.12 -3.22 1.90
C SER A 56 0.77 -3.65 3.32
N GLY A 57 1.39 -4.72 3.79
CA GLY A 57 1.23 -5.22 5.15
C GLY A 57 1.98 -6.52 5.40
N ILE A 58 1.79 -7.08 6.59
CA ILE A 58 2.46 -8.28 7.06
C ILE A 58 1.61 -9.52 6.70
N PRO A 59 2.13 -10.48 5.93
CA PRO A 59 1.39 -11.68 5.56
C PRO A 59 1.25 -12.66 6.74
N ARG A 60 0.06 -13.21 6.94
CA ARG A 60 -0.24 -14.27 7.92
C ARG A 60 -1.05 -15.40 7.28
N GLN A 61 -0.86 -16.62 7.77
CA GLN A 61 -1.65 -17.78 7.33
C GLN A 61 -3.12 -17.70 7.77
N ASN A 62 -3.92 -18.63 7.26
CA ASN A 62 -5.34 -18.83 7.58
C ASN A 62 -5.65 -19.16 9.05
N GLN A 63 -4.66 -19.23 9.94
CA GLN A 63 -4.82 -19.59 11.35
C GLN A 63 -5.26 -18.41 12.25
N GLY A 64 -5.53 -17.23 11.68
CA GLY A 64 -6.06 -16.06 12.40
C GLY A 64 -7.56 -15.80 12.14
N ARG A 65 -8.15 -14.89 12.93
CA ARG A 65 -9.48 -14.32 12.67
C ARG A 65 -9.32 -12.85 12.31
N CYS A 66 -9.48 -12.49 11.05
CA CYS A 66 -9.59 -11.08 10.69
C CYS A 66 -10.95 -10.55 11.16
N LYS A 67 -10.99 -9.83 12.29
CA LYS A 67 -12.22 -9.26 12.90
C LYS A 67 -13.39 -10.25 13.02
N GLY A 68 -13.08 -11.52 13.33
CA GLY A 68 -14.09 -12.58 13.47
C GLY A 68 -14.60 -13.18 12.16
N LEU A 69 -14.11 -12.73 11.00
CA LEU A 69 -14.45 -13.28 9.69
C LEU A 69 -13.56 -14.47 9.36
N GLN A 70 -14.18 -15.57 8.92
CA GLN A 70 -13.48 -16.78 8.49
C GLN A 70 -12.96 -16.63 7.06
N PRO A 71 -11.86 -17.33 6.69
CA PRO A 71 -11.41 -17.40 5.31
C PRO A 71 -12.52 -17.97 4.41
N LEU A 72 -12.60 -17.52 3.16
CA LEU A 72 -13.55 -18.05 2.19
C LEU A 72 -13.11 -19.43 1.69
N SER A 73 -11.80 -19.66 1.63
CA SER A 73 -11.18 -20.90 1.18
C SER A 73 -9.97 -21.28 2.03
N LYS A 74 -9.56 -22.56 1.97
CA LYS A 74 -8.35 -23.04 2.65
C LYS A 74 -7.06 -22.41 2.12
N GLN A 75 -7.10 -21.86 0.91
CA GLN A 75 -5.96 -21.24 0.23
C GLN A 75 -5.87 -19.74 0.52
N ASP A 76 -6.87 -19.18 1.19
CA ASP A 76 -6.86 -17.78 1.58
C ASP A 76 -5.85 -17.58 2.69
N TRP A 77 -5.22 -16.42 2.67
CA TRP A 77 -4.31 -15.96 3.69
C TRP A 77 -4.66 -14.49 3.97
N MET A 78 -4.10 -13.91 5.03
CA MET A 78 -4.45 -12.56 5.42
C MET A 78 -3.24 -11.65 5.38
N LEU A 79 -3.48 -10.40 5.01
CA LEU A 79 -2.55 -9.31 5.21
C LEU A 79 -2.97 -8.61 6.51
N THR A 80 -2.03 -8.36 7.40
CA THR A 80 -2.24 -7.66 8.67
C THR A 80 -1.35 -6.44 8.79
N ASP A 81 -1.66 -5.54 9.70
CA ASP A 81 -0.81 -4.40 10.05
C ASP A 81 -0.49 -4.40 11.55
N GLU A 82 0.32 -3.44 12.02
CA GLU A 82 0.60 -3.24 13.45
C GLU A 82 -0.64 -2.76 14.23
N ASP A 83 -1.57 -2.06 13.57
CA ASP A 83 -2.81 -1.51 14.17
C ASP A 83 -3.98 -2.52 14.23
N ASP A 84 -3.69 -3.83 14.22
CA ASP A 84 -4.69 -4.91 14.12
C ASP A 84 -5.62 -4.80 12.88
N ALA A 85 -5.23 -3.99 11.90
CA ALA A 85 -5.85 -3.95 10.59
C ALA A 85 -5.61 -5.28 9.87
N CYS A 86 -6.64 -5.78 9.18
CA CYS A 86 -6.55 -7.06 8.49
C CYS A 86 -7.41 -7.06 7.22
N LEU A 87 -6.93 -7.77 6.19
CA LEU A 87 -7.62 -7.96 4.92
C LEU A 87 -7.36 -9.38 4.41
N TRP A 88 -8.41 -10.04 3.93
CA TRP A 88 -8.30 -11.36 3.33
C TRP A 88 -7.75 -11.27 1.91
N ILE A 89 -6.82 -12.15 1.59
CA ILE A 89 -6.21 -12.29 0.27
C ILE A 89 -6.58 -13.67 -0.28
N ASN A 90 -7.18 -13.70 -1.47
CA ASN A 90 -7.53 -14.93 -2.17
C ASN A 90 -6.57 -15.17 -3.33
N GLY A 91 -5.88 -16.32 -3.30
CA GLY A 91 -4.89 -16.73 -4.31
C GLY A 91 -3.46 -16.76 -3.80
N HIS A 92 -2.52 -17.10 -4.68
CA HIS A 92 -1.09 -17.19 -4.37
C HIS A 92 -0.33 -16.02 -5.01
N SER A 93 0.61 -15.41 -4.29
CA SER A 93 1.64 -14.55 -4.89
C SER A 93 2.99 -15.29 -4.89
N ASP A 94 3.87 -14.92 -5.82
CA ASP A 94 5.22 -15.50 -5.89
C ASP A 94 6.04 -15.19 -4.63
N GLU A 95 5.80 -14.02 -4.02
CA GLU A 95 6.37 -13.60 -2.73
C GLU A 95 5.81 -14.39 -1.55
N THR A 96 4.63 -15.00 -1.73
CA THR A 96 3.90 -15.76 -0.71
C THR A 96 3.90 -17.25 -0.98
N ARG A 97 4.99 -17.83 -1.52
CA ARG A 97 5.20 -19.29 -1.46
C ARG A 97 4.94 -19.78 -0.02
N LEU A 98 3.74 -20.33 0.18
CA LEU A 98 3.00 -20.37 1.45
C LEU A 98 3.62 -21.26 2.53
N THR A 99 4.73 -21.92 2.22
CA THR A 99 5.41 -22.91 3.07
C THR A 99 6.15 -22.33 4.28
N ASP A 100 6.38 -21.01 4.36
CA ASP A 100 7.23 -20.41 5.41
C ASP A 100 6.58 -19.33 6.27
N PHE A 101 5.26 -19.11 6.19
CA PHE A 101 4.56 -18.18 7.08
C PHE A 101 4.37 -18.77 8.48
N ARG A 102 5.47 -19.02 9.18
CA ARG A 102 5.40 -19.31 10.62
C ARG A 102 4.89 -18.06 11.33
N PRO A 103 3.82 -18.15 12.15
CA PRO A 103 3.17 -17.01 12.78
C PRO A 103 4.09 -16.16 13.67
N THR A 104 5.27 -16.67 14.03
CA THR A 104 6.17 -16.07 15.01
C THR A 104 7.41 -15.34 14.45
N THR A 105 7.70 -15.38 13.14
CA THR A 105 9.02 -14.92 12.65
C THR A 105 9.03 -13.88 11.54
N ARG A 106 8.01 -13.77 10.67
CA ARG A 106 7.99 -12.70 9.64
C ARG A 106 7.24 -11.46 10.12
N LYS A 107 7.97 -10.35 10.18
CA LYS A 107 7.45 -8.98 10.25
C LYS A 107 7.63 -8.23 8.93
N ASP A 108 8.07 -8.93 7.89
CA ASP A 108 8.35 -8.33 6.59
C ASP A 108 7.04 -7.82 5.99
N VAL A 109 7.02 -6.53 5.69
CA VAL A 109 5.93 -5.89 4.97
C VAL A 109 6.07 -6.26 3.49
N ILE A 110 5.04 -6.90 2.94
CA ILE A 110 4.95 -7.20 1.51
C ILE A 110 3.93 -6.27 0.85
N THR A 111 4.03 -6.12 -0.47
CA THR A 111 3.02 -5.42 -1.27
C THR A 111 2.19 -6.41 -2.05
N VAL A 112 0.87 -6.25 -1.98
CA VAL A 112 -0.09 -7.12 -2.63
C VAL A 112 -0.94 -6.32 -3.58
N THR A 113 -0.91 -6.69 -4.86
CA THR A 113 -1.73 -6.06 -5.89
C THR A 113 -2.75 -7.05 -6.44
N GLY A 114 -4.03 -6.71 -6.31
CA GLY A 114 -5.13 -7.56 -6.72
C GLY A 114 -6.38 -6.77 -7.03
N GLU A 115 -7.42 -7.48 -7.47
CA GLU A 115 -8.76 -6.92 -7.62
C GLU A 115 -9.49 -7.01 -6.30
N LEU A 116 -10.01 -5.89 -5.80
CA LEU A 116 -10.81 -5.90 -4.60
C LEU A 116 -12.22 -6.38 -4.93
N ILE A 117 -12.67 -7.43 -4.26
CA ILE A 117 -14.02 -7.97 -4.42
C ILE A 117 -14.76 -7.91 -3.09
N GLN A 118 -16.08 -7.77 -3.16
CA GLN A 118 -16.96 -8.00 -2.02
C GLN A 118 -17.69 -9.32 -2.24
N THR A 119 -17.68 -10.18 -1.21
CA THR A 119 -18.41 -11.45 -1.26
C THR A 119 -19.90 -11.25 -1.04
N ASP A 120 -20.67 -12.31 -1.31
CA ASP A 120 -22.09 -12.42 -0.95
C ASP A 120 -22.36 -12.23 0.56
N ARG A 121 -21.36 -12.48 1.40
CA ARG A 121 -21.40 -12.25 2.86
C ARG A 121 -20.93 -10.85 3.27
N GLY A 122 -20.70 -9.95 2.32
CA GLY A 122 -20.24 -8.59 2.57
C GLY A 122 -18.76 -8.46 2.96
N ILE A 123 -17.97 -9.54 2.83
CA ILE A 123 -16.55 -9.56 3.20
C ILE A 123 -15.72 -9.01 2.05
N LEU A 124 -14.83 -8.06 2.34
CA LEU A 124 -13.87 -7.54 1.38
C LEU A 124 -12.65 -8.44 1.29
N VAL A 125 -12.31 -8.84 0.06
CA VAL A 125 -11.19 -9.74 -0.23
C VAL A 125 -10.41 -9.19 -1.41
N LEU A 126 -9.08 -9.21 -1.30
CA LEU A 126 -8.20 -8.89 -2.42
C LEU A 126 -7.88 -10.16 -3.19
N LYS A 127 -8.42 -10.27 -4.40
CA LYS A 127 -8.20 -11.41 -5.28
C LYS A 127 -6.95 -11.20 -6.13
N LEU A 128 -6.01 -12.13 -6.02
CA LEU A 128 -4.79 -12.11 -6.82
C LEU A 128 -5.07 -12.59 -8.25
N PRO A 129 -4.37 -12.03 -9.25
CA PRO A 129 -4.42 -12.57 -10.59
C PRO A 129 -3.87 -14.01 -10.59
N ALA A 130 -4.40 -14.87 -11.47
CA ALA A 130 -3.83 -16.19 -11.67
C ALA A 130 -2.35 -16.08 -12.08
N PRO A 131 -1.47 -16.95 -11.58
CA PRO A 131 -0.07 -16.95 -12.00
C PRO A 131 0.00 -17.09 -13.51
N LYS A 132 0.73 -16.19 -14.17
CA LYS A 132 1.00 -16.33 -15.60
C LYS A 132 1.87 -17.58 -15.76
N LEU A 133 1.31 -18.65 -16.31
CA LEU A 133 2.08 -19.80 -16.77
C LEU A 133 3.13 -19.28 -17.76
N GLN A 134 4.38 -19.12 -17.30
CA GLN A 134 5.48 -18.90 -18.21
C GLN A 134 5.61 -20.19 -19.01
N ALA A 135 5.15 -20.16 -20.25
CA ALA A 135 5.41 -21.23 -21.21
C ALA A 135 6.93 -21.32 -21.35
N THR A 136 7.54 -22.28 -20.65
CA THR A 136 8.94 -22.61 -20.87
C THR A 136 9.04 -23.23 -22.25
N THR A 137 9.32 -22.40 -23.26
CA THR A 137 9.85 -22.87 -24.53
C THR A 137 11.19 -23.51 -24.21
N ARG A 138 11.19 -24.83 -24.01
CA ARG A 138 12.42 -25.64 -24.11
C ARG A 138 12.82 -25.59 -25.57
N GLU A 139 13.70 -24.65 -25.93
CA GLU A 139 14.51 -24.83 -27.13
C GLU A 139 15.42 -26.04 -26.90
N LYS A 140 15.43 -26.91 -27.90
CA LYS A 140 16.11 -28.20 -27.91
C LYS A 140 17.30 -28.13 -28.85
#